data_AF-A0A5B6VGV4-F1
#
_entry.id   AF-A0A5B6VGV4-F1
#
_cell.length_a   1.000
_cell.length_b   1.000
_cell.length_c   1.000
_cell.angle_alpha   90.00
_cell.angle_beta   90.00
_cell.angle_gamma   90.00
#
_symmetry.space_group_name_H-M   'P 1'
#
loop_
_entity.id
_entity.type
_entity.pdbx_description
1 polymer ?
#
loop_
_entity_poly.entity_id
_entity_poly.type
_entity_poly.pdbx_seq_one_letter_code
_entity_poly.pdbx_strand_id
1 'polypeptide(L)' 'MVNVQPKNKGKTSSLKEQCLRYFTPREVANLHSFPKDFQFPKHISLRQRYAMLGNSLSVAVVAPLLQYMFAEPS' A
#
# COMPACT_ATOMS: atom_id res chain seq x y z
N MET A 1 41.23 -7.68 -14.74
CA MET A 1 40.75 -8.14 -13.42
C MET A 1 39.65 -7.19 -13.00
N VAL A 2 38.37 -7.51 -12.78
CA VAL A 2 37.59 -8.74 -12.63
C VAL A 2 36.28 -8.48 -13.39
N ASN A 3 35.90 -9.36 -14.31
CA ASN A 3 34.60 -9.30 -14.98
C ASN A 3 33.57 -9.93 -14.04
N VAL A 4 32.84 -9.10 -13.28
CA VAL A 4 31.73 -9.57 -12.43
C VAL A 4 30.56 -9.92 -13.34
N GLN A 5 30.48 -11.19 -13.72
CA GLN A 5 29.30 -11.77 -14.35
C GLN A 5 28.09 -11.61 -13.39
N PRO A 6 26.93 -11.14 -13.86
CA PRO A 6 25.74 -11.05 -13.02
C PRO A 6 25.35 -12.46 -12.56
N LYS A 7 25.30 -12.63 -11.24
CA LYS A 7 24.83 -13.82 -10.53
C LYS A 7 23.57 -14.37 -11.19
N ASN A 8 23.65 -15.65 -11.56
CA ASN A 8 22.58 -16.48 -12.10
C ASN A 8 21.32 -16.34 -11.23
N LYS A 9 20.36 -15.49 -11.64
CA LYS A 9 19.05 -15.41 -11.00
C LYS A 9 18.33 -16.70 -11.37
N GLY A 10 18.30 -17.67 -10.44
CA GLY A 10 17.54 -18.90 -10.61
C GLY A 10 16.14 -18.57 -11.13
N LYS A 11 15.67 -19.32 -12.12
CA LYS A 11 14.36 -19.14 -12.78
C LYS A 11 13.28 -18.84 -11.73
N THR A 12 12.91 -17.58 -11.55
CA THR A 12 11.81 -17.22 -10.65
C THR A 12 10.52 -17.58 -11.38
N SER A 13 9.88 -18.66 -10.96
CA SER A 13 8.53 -19.04 -11.40
C SER A 13 7.60 -17.83 -11.33
N SER A 14 6.70 -17.69 -12.30
CA SER A 14 5.81 -16.54 -12.37
C SER A 14 4.92 -16.46 -11.11
N LEU A 15 4.45 -15.26 -10.73
CA LEU A 15 3.55 -15.10 -9.58
C LEU A 15 2.33 -16.02 -9.68
N LYS A 16 1.82 -16.24 -10.90
CA LYS A 16 0.68 -17.13 -11.16
C LYS A 16 0.99 -18.60 -10.86
N GLU A 17 2.17 -19.09 -11.22
CA GLU A 17 2.60 -20.47 -10.91
C GLU A 17 2.70 -20.71 -9.40
N GLN A 18 2.94 -19.64 -8.64
CA GLN A 18 3.01 -19.67 -7.17
C GLN A 18 1.67 -19.33 -6.50
N CYS A 19 0.58 -19.17 -7.27
CA CYS A 19 -0.73 -18.74 -6.78
C CYS A 19 -0.69 -17.38 -6.03
N LEU A 20 0.26 -16.52 -6.36
CA LEU A 20 0.41 -15.19 -5.79
C LEU A 20 -0.39 -14.14 -6.58
N ARG A 21 -0.95 -13.18 -5.86
CA ARG A 21 -1.61 -11.99 -6.43
C ARG A 21 -1.21 -10.74 -5.67
N TYR A 22 -1.38 -9.60 -6.31
CA TYR A 22 -1.31 -8.31 -5.63
C TYR A 22 -2.52 -8.13 -4.69
N PHE A 23 -2.30 -7.36 -3.63
CA PHE A 23 -3.39 -6.83 -2.81
C PHE A 23 -4.24 -5.88 -3.65
N THR A 24 -5.55 -6.00 -3.53
CA THR A 24 -6.51 -5.07 -4.13
C THR A 24 -6.43 -3.69 -3.47
N PRO A 25 -6.92 -2.62 -4.12
CA PRO A 25 -6.96 -1.30 -3.48
C PRO A 25 -7.72 -1.29 -2.15
N ARG A 26 -8.76 -2.13 -1.99
CA ARG A 26 -9.50 -2.23 -0.73
C ARG A 26 -8.68 -2.89 0.37
N GLU A 27 -7.89 -3.92 0.05
CA GLU A 27 -6.98 -4.55 1.02
C GLU A 27 -5.88 -3.59 1.46
N VAL A 28 -5.30 -2.82 0.52
CA VAL A 28 -4.33 -1.78 0.86
C VAL A 28 -4.98 -0.68 1.71
N ALA A 29 -6.21 -0.26 1.40
CA ALA A 29 -6.94 0.69 2.23
C ALA A 29 -7.21 0.14 3.65
N ASN A 30 -7.49 -1.16 3.79
CA ASN A 30 -7.63 -1.81 5.10
C ASN A 30 -6.31 -1.78 5.88
N LEU A 31 -5.16 -2.00 5.21
CA LEU A 31 -3.85 -1.90 5.85
C LEU A 31 -3.58 -0.49 6.39
N HIS A 32 -4.01 0.55 5.66
CA HIS A 32 -3.99 1.94 6.11
C HIS A 32 -5.08 2.29 7.13
N SER A 33 -5.87 1.31 7.58
CA SER A 33 -6.98 1.48 8.53
C SER A 33 -8.06 2.46 8.07
N PHE A 34 -8.28 2.55 6.75
CA PHE A 34 -9.42 3.30 6.22
C PHE A 34 -10.75 2.62 6.59
N PRO A 35 -11.82 3.40 6.85
CA PRO A 35 -13.16 2.87 7.09
C PRO A 35 -13.63 1.87 6.02
N LYS A 36 -14.52 0.94 6.40
CA LYS A 36 -15.02 -0.12 5.50
C LYS A 36 -15.85 0.44 4.34
N ASP A 37 -16.53 1.55 4.58
CA ASP A 37 -17.36 2.32 3.65
C ASP A 37 -16.55 3.26 2.74
N PHE A 38 -15.25 3.44 2.99
CA PHE A 38 -14.38 4.21 2.11
C PHE A 38 -14.32 3.57 0.71
N GLN A 39 -14.66 4.35 -0.31
CA GLN A 39 -14.68 3.91 -1.70
C GLN A 39 -14.11 4.97 -2.63
N PHE A 40 -13.44 4.50 -3.69
CA PHE A 40 -12.98 5.38 -4.75
C PHE A 40 -14.13 5.72 -5.71
N PRO A 41 -14.18 6.95 -6.24
CA PRO A 41 -15.11 7.28 -7.32
C PRO A 41 -14.93 6.35 -8.54
N LYS A 42 -16.04 6.06 -9.24
CA LYS A 42 -16.07 5.11 -10.37
C LYS A 42 -15.11 5.47 -11.50
N HIS A 43 -14.83 6.76 -11.71
CA HIS A 43 -13.96 7.25 -12.77
C HIS A 43 -12.45 7.08 -12.48
N ILE A 44 -12.06 6.75 -11.25
CA ILE A 44 -10.65 6.61 -10.88
C ILE A 44 -10.12 5.24 -11.32
N SER A 45 -9.09 5.25 -12.15
CA SER A 45 -8.41 4.05 -12.66
C SER A 45 -7.69 3.28 -11.55
N LEU A 46 -7.49 1.98 -11.76
CA LEU A 46 -6.82 1.11 -10.79
C LEU A 46 -5.42 1.63 -10.40
N ARG A 47 -4.63 2.11 -11.38
CA ARG A 47 -3.30 2.67 -11.14
C ARG A 47 -3.35 3.91 -10.26
N GLN A 48 -4.31 4.81 -10.49
CA GLN A 48 -4.49 5.99 -9.66
C GLN A 48 -4.88 5.62 -8.23
N ARG A 49 -5.72 4.59 -8.03
CA ARG A 49 -6.08 4.11 -6.68
C ARG A 49 -4.85 3.64 -5.91
N TYR A 50 -3.98 2.85 -6.53
CA TYR A 50 -2.73 2.43 -5.89
C TYR A 50 -1.79 3.61 -5.61
N ALA A 51 -1.67 4.57 -6.53
CA ALA A 51 -0.86 5.77 -6.30
C ALA A 51 -1.40 6.60 -5.12
N MET A 52 -2.72 6.80 -5.05
CA MET A 52 -3.37 7.51 -3.94
C MET A 52 -3.15 6.82 -2.61
N LEU A 53 -3.30 5.49 -2.56
CA LEU A 53 -3.09 4.72 -1.34
C LEU A 53 -1.63 4.70 -0.91
N GLY A 54 -0.70 4.49 -1.84
CA GLY A 54 0.73 4.49 -1.54
C GLY A 54 1.26 5.85 -1.06
N ASN A 55 0.63 6.94 -1.49
CA ASN A 55 0.94 8.30 -1.02
C ASN A 55 0.15 8.70 0.25
N SER A 56 -0.77 7.86 0.72
CA SER A 56 -1.59 8.17 1.88
C SER A 56 -0.91 7.80 3.19
N LEU A 57 -1.51 8.20 4.31
CA LEU A 57 -1.05 7.91 5.65
C LEU A 57 -1.88 6.78 6.29
N SER A 58 -1.35 6.17 7.34
CA SER A 58 -2.12 5.22 8.14
C SER A 58 -3.04 5.97 9.11
N VAL A 59 -4.35 5.76 9.00
CA VAL A 59 -5.35 6.36 9.90
C VAL A 59 -5.09 5.94 11.34
N ALA A 60 -4.66 4.69 11.57
CA ALA A 60 -4.34 4.19 12.90
C ALA A 60 -3.17 4.94 13.56
N VAL A 61 -2.25 5.51 12.77
CA VAL A 61 -1.13 6.30 13.28
C VAL A 61 -1.53 7.77 13.45
N VAL A 62 -2.22 8.35 12.47
CA VAL A 62 -2.55 9.78 12.48
C VAL A 62 -3.65 10.11 13.50
N ALA A 63 -4.63 9.21 13.71
CA ALA A 63 -5.72 9.44 14.65
C ALA A 63 -5.25 9.77 16.09
N PRO A 64 -4.37 8.98 16.74
CA PRO A 64 -3.88 9.33 18.08
C PRO A 64 -3.02 10.60 18.11
N LEU A 65 -2.27 10.91 17.03
CA LEU A 65 -1.50 12.15 16.96
C LEU A 65 -2.40 13.38 16.92
N LEU A 66 -3.49 13.32 16.14
CA LEU A 66 -4.49 14.38 16.13
C LEU A 66 -5.21 14.50 17.47
N GLN A 67 -5.58 13.36 18.08
CA GLN A 67 -6.17 13.38 19.43
C GLN A 67 -5.25 14.06 20.44
N TYR A 68 -3.95 13.73 20.42
CA TYR A 68 -2.96 14.38 21.28
C TYR A 68 -2.86 15.89 21.01
N MET A 69 -2.77 16.27 19.74
CA MET A 69 -2.67 17.69 19.33
C MET A 69 -3.88 18.53 19.78
N PHE A 70 -5.07 17.93 19.86
CA PHE A 70 -6.31 18.61 20.27
C PHE A 70 -6.72 18.35 21.73
N ALA A 71 -6.01 17.49 22.47
CA ALA A 71 -6.36 17.16 23.85
C ALA A 71 -5.85 18.18 24.88
N GLU A 72 -4.84 18.98 24.53
CA GLU A 72 -4.32 20.05 25.38
C GLU A 72 -5.21 21.30 25.22
N PRO A 73 -5.94 21.74 26.27
CA PRO A 73 -6.53 23.07 26.26
C PRO A 73 -5.38 24.09 26.34
N SER A 74 -5.38 25.08 25.45
CA SER A 74 -4.46 26.23 25.53
C SER A 74 -4.69 27.06 26.78
#